data_AF-A0A357GZC4-F1
#
_entry.id   AF-A0A357GZC4-F1
#
_cell.length_a   1.000
_cell.length_b   1.000
_cell.length_c   1.000
_cell.angle_alpha   90.00
_cell.angle_beta   90.00
_cell.angle_gamma   90.00
#
_symmetry.space_group_name_H-M   'P 1'
#
loop_
_entity.id
_entity.type
_entity.pdbx_description
1 polymer ?
#
loop_
_entity_poly.entity_id
_entity_poly.type
_entity_poly.pdbx_seq_one_letter_code
_entity_poly.pdbx_strand_id
1 'polypeptide(L)'
;MSKTPNYDSAVKKILDTTQPGERTCALTGEKWFVTDEEIGWYKKFNVPPSIRTPLTRMRILGGFMNGFQWWWHKHAETDKPILSYVHPSSGLKVLPDQEWLTKDFSSESVDYNTAEPFFGQFRKLQEKIPLKAANNVIEPEHSMALGSKGDIDSYFVADGGKNRECFFSLFAAMCERSTEIHNVLQAVDSYHINDAFNVHRSQYASDLRGLSNSAFAFIASDCTDCFGAAIRKHKKNLWFNEQLNEEEYKQRRAAVDLGKRSVAEEWKKKYYDFLVKEIVWPQNMNWNAEGCEGEYLVGARDSRFCFACVEKPVNLYYAAFTAMEVRDSAFLIGASDAIECYSCSFAEKSSGCRFSYSIIRCQNLEYCFECKECENCFGCVGLQRKKFHIFNKPYSEEEYWKRVDDLKSAMLERSEYGEFFPLNFSPVYFLQSASAMYWLSGETEAKQLGASIYDPASADAIGEGKVDTSKARSSSEIPDAIDEIDDGWCGVPIRDEQLGRYFTFLKPEIALYKSLRIAPPNKHFIRRVAEMIQEANSAVFEEKICAKCGKKMIVSINRTFPEKTVYCNDCFNKYFEEVS
;
A
#
# COMPACT_ATOMS: atom_id res chain seq x y z
N MET A 1 -29.01 16.67 20.84
CA MET A 1 -30.00 16.21 19.84
C MET A 1 -29.24 15.82 18.58
N SER A 2 -29.80 14.95 17.73
CA SER A 2 -29.15 14.64 16.46
C SER A 2 -29.11 15.88 15.56
N LYS A 3 -28.05 15.96 14.75
CA LYS A 3 -27.90 16.96 13.67
C LYS A 3 -28.55 16.49 12.36
N THR A 4 -28.90 15.20 12.26
CA THR A 4 -29.51 14.56 11.09
C THR A 4 -30.67 13.62 11.50
N PRO A 5 -31.75 14.17 12.09
CA PRO A 5 -32.83 13.36 12.67
C PRO A 5 -33.65 12.55 11.65
N ASN A 6 -33.82 13.02 10.41
CA ASN A 6 -34.55 12.28 9.38
C ASN A 6 -33.74 11.05 8.93
N TYR A 7 -32.46 11.24 8.64
CA TYR A 7 -31.53 10.17 8.31
C TYR A 7 -31.44 9.14 9.46
N ASP A 8 -31.26 9.60 10.70
CA ASP A 8 -31.15 8.71 11.87
C ASP A 8 -32.41 7.85 12.06
N SER A 9 -33.59 8.44 11.86
CA SER A 9 -34.87 7.72 11.91
C SER A 9 -35.02 6.68 10.79
N ALA A 10 -34.48 6.98 9.60
CA ALA A 10 -34.52 6.08 8.45
C ALA A 10 -33.53 4.92 8.61
N VAL A 11 -32.25 5.20 8.88
CA VAL A 11 -31.21 4.17 9.01
C VAL A 11 -31.46 3.26 10.22
N LYS A 12 -32.00 3.78 11.33
CA LYS A 12 -32.36 2.95 12.49
C LYS A 12 -33.35 1.83 12.14
N LYS A 13 -34.35 2.09 11.29
CA LYS A 13 -35.31 1.06 10.85
C LYS A 13 -34.64 -0.07 10.09
N ILE A 14 -33.63 0.25 9.28
CA ILE A 14 -32.81 -0.73 8.54
C ILE A 14 -31.94 -1.53 9.52
N LEU A 15 -31.31 -0.85 10.47
CA LEU A 15 -30.41 -1.46 11.46
C LEU A 15 -31.13 -2.35 12.48
N ASP A 16 -32.33 -1.97 12.92
CA ASP A 16 -33.17 -2.76 13.82
C ASP A 16 -33.66 -4.07 13.16
N THR A 17 -33.93 -4.03 11.85
CA THR A 17 -34.44 -5.19 11.08
C THR A 17 -33.34 -6.06 10.47
N THR A 18 -32.11 -5.57 10.44
CA THR A 18 -30.96 -6.32 9.90
C THR A 18 -30.59 -7.51 10.80
N GLN A 19 -30.53 -8.70 10.19
CA GLN A 19 -30.15 -9.98 10.83
C GLN A 19 -28.94 -10.61 10.11
N PRO A 20 -28.20 -11.53 10.79
CA PRO A 20 -27.16 -12.34 10.16
C PRO A 20 -27.70 -13.20 9.01
N GLY A 21 -26.87 -13.47 8.01
CA GLY A 21 -27.28 -14.30 6.87
C GLY A 21 -26.42 -14.12 5.62
N GLU A 22 -26.64 -15.01 4.65
CA GLU A 22 -25.98 -14.93 3.34
C GLU A 22 -26.45 -13.70 2.55
N ARG A 23 -25.50 -12.99 1.92
CA ARG A 23 -25.72 -11.89 0.99
C ARG A 23 -24.89 -12.08 -0.26
N THR A 24 -25.26 -11.38 -1.33
CA THR A 24 -24.59 -11.42 -2.63
C THR A 24 -24.06 -10.03 -2.98
N CYS A 25 -22.79 -9.91 -3.34
CA CYS A 25 -22.16 -8.64 -3.62
C CYS A 25 -22.68 -8.02 -4.92
N ALA A 26 -23.11 -6.76 -4.86
CA ALA A 26 -23.66 -6.03 -5.99
C ALA A 26 -22.68 -5.78 -7.14
N LEU A 27 -21.35 -5.87 -6.90
CA LEU A 27 -20.32 -5.74 -7.95
C LEU A 27 -19.80 -7.09 -8.43
N THR A 28 -19.53 -8.03 -7.52
CA THR A 28 -18.81 -9.27 -7.87
C THR A 28 -19.70 -10.50 -8.01
N GLY A 29 -20.93 -10.48 -7.50
CA GLY A 29 -21.77 -11.66 -7.37
C GLY A 29 -21.28 -12.67 -6.32
N GLU A 30 -20.16 -12.38 -5.64
CA GLU A 30 -19.62 -13.18 -4.54
C GLU A 30 -20.61 -13.23 -3.38
N LYS A 31 -20.81 -14.43 -2.82
CA LYS A 31 -21.62 -14.63 -1.63
C LYS A 31 -20.78 -14.53 -0.37
N TRP A 32 -21.27 -13.83 0.64
CA TRP A 32 -20.67 -13.80 1.97
C TRP A 32 -21.74 -13.91 3.06
N PHE A 33 -21.34 -14.41 4.23
CA PHE A 33 -22.23 -14.49 5.38
C PHE A 33 -22.01 -13.28 6.29
N VAL A 34 -23.01 -12.40 6.38
CA VAL A 34 -23.00 -11.27 7.32
C VAL A 34 -23.20 -11.81 8.73
N THR A 35 -22.28 -11.48 9.63
CA THR A 35 -22.28 -11.92 11.03
C THR A 35 -22.91 -10.87 11.97
N ASP A 36 -23.24 -11.26 13.19
CA ASP A 36 -23.64 -10.31 14.25
C ASP A 36 -22.57 -9.25 14.52
N GLU A 37 -21.29 -9.60 14.38
CA GLU A 37 -20.15 -8.68 14.48
C GLU A 37 -20.22 -7.60 13.40
N GLU A 38 -20.41 -7.97 12.12
CA GLU A 38 -20.57 -7.03 11.01
C GLU A 38 -21.78 -6.09 11.22
N ILE A 39 -22.87 -6.62 11.76
CA ILE A 39 -24.07 -5.85 12.08
C ILE A 39 -23.83 -4.89 13.27
N GLY A 40 -23.03 -5.31 14.25
CA GLY A 40 -22.54 -4.47 15.33
C GLY A 40 -21.78 -3.25 14.80
N TRP A 41 -20.95 -3.43 13.78
CA TRP A 41 -20.22 -2.33 13.12
C TRP A 41 -21.13 -1.34 12.41
N TYR A 42 -22.14 -1.81 11.66
CA TYR A 42 -23.13 -0.94 11.03
C TYR A 42 -23.93 -0.13 12.07
N LYS A 43 -24.32 -0.77 13.19
CA LYS A 43 -25.01 -0.11 14.31
C LYS A 43 -24.12 0.92 15.00
N LYS A 44 -22.84 0.61 15.22
CA LYS A 44 -21.86 1.49 15.88
C LYS A 44 -21.64 2.79 15.13
N PHE A 45 -21.45 2.73 13.81
CA PHE A 45 -21.20 3.93 13.00
C PHE A 45 -22.46 4.63 12.51
N ASN A 46 -23.66 4.08 12.79
CA ASN A 46 -24.95 4.59 12.32
C ASN A 46 -24.98 4.71 10.77
N VAL A 47 -24.59 3.63 10.11
CA VAL A 47 -24.47 3.49 8.65
C VAL A 47 -25.27 2.27 8.19
N PRO A 48 -25.90 2.28 6.99
CA PRO A 48 -26.60 1.10 6.51
C PRO A 48 -25.62 -0.06 6.24
N PRO A 49 -26.10 -1.31 6.27
CA PRO A 49 -25.33 -2.47 5.84
C PRO A 49 -24.87 -2.33 4.39
N SER A 50 -23.61 -2.66 4.10
CA SER A 50 -23.04 -2.56 2.76
C SER A 50 -23.66 -3.58 1.79
N ILE A 51 -23.68 -3.21 0.52
CA ILE A 51 -24.08 -4.09 -0.60
C ILE A 51 -22.89 -4.85 -1.21
N ARG A 52 -21.70 -4.80 -0.58
CA ARG A 52 -20.45 -5.34 -1.10
C ARG A 52 -19.75 -6.25 -0.07
N THR A 53 -19.07 -7.32 -0.53
CA THR A 53 -18.26 -8.15 0.38
C THR A 53 -17.17 -7.33 1.06
N PRO A 54 -16.75 -7.67 2.29
CA PRO A 54 -15.64 -6.99 2.93
C PRO A 54 -14.35 -6.97 2.09
N LEU A 55 -14.04 -8.07 1.40
CA LEU A 55 -12.92 -8.14 0.46
C LEU A 55 -13.08 -7.15 -0.71
N THR A 56 -14.27 -7.07 -1.31
CA THR A 56 -14.59 -6.09 -2.36
C THR A 56 -14.34 -4.66 -1.88
N ARG A 57 -14.72 -4.34 -0.64
CA ARG A 57 -14.55 -3.01 -0.05
C ARG A 57 -13.08 -2.67 0.20
N MET A 58 -12.28 -3.62 0.66
CA MET A 58 -10.82 -3.42 0.79
C MET A 58 -10.13 -3.29 -0.57
N ARG A 59 -10.57 -4.04 -1.59
CA ARG A 59 -10.09 -3.86 -2.98
C ARG A 59 -10.41 -2.47 -3.53
N ILE A 60 -11.59 -1.91 -3.20
CA ILE A 60 -11.96 -0.54 -3.55
C ILE A 60 -11.04 0.46 -2.83
N LEU A 61 -10.95 0.41 -1.49
CA LEU A 61 -10.10 1.32 -0.72
C LEU A 61 -8.62 1.24 -1.15
N GLY A 62 -8.13 0.03 -1.43
CA GLY A 62 -6.75 -0.21 -1.85
C GLY A 62 -6.48 0.29 -3.26
N GLY A 63 -7.52 0.44 -4.08
CA GLY A 63 -7.45 1.04 -5.42
C GLY A 63 -7.30 2.56 -5.39
N PHE A 64 -7.50 3.20 -4.25
CA PHE A 64 -7.21 4.62 -3.99
C PHE A 64 -5.84 4.83 -3.32
N MET A 65 -5.21 3.76 -2.83
CA MET A 65 -3.88 3.82 -2.23
C MET A 65 -2.80 3.69 -3.31
N ASN A 66 -1.90 4.67 -3.33
CA ASN A 66 -0.83 4.79 -4.30
C ASN A 66 0.18 3.64 -4.24
N GLY A 67 0.77 3.34 -5.40
CA GLY A 67 1.93 2.47 -5.53
C GLY A 67 3.18 3.21 -5.96
N PHE A 68 3.97 2.58 -6.82
CA PHE A 68 5.33 3.01 -7.23
C PHE A 68 5.41 3.56 -8.67
N GLN A 69 4.28 3.93 -9.28
CA GLN A 69 4.22 4.41 -10.66
C GLN A 69 4.30 5.94 -10.75
N TRP A 70 5.04 6.41 -11.76
CA TRP A 70 5.13 7.82 -12.15
C TRP A 70 4.88 7.96 -13.64
N TRP A 71 4.24 9.06 -14.01
CA TRP A 71 3.79 9.36 -15.37
C TRP A 71 4.14 10.79 -15.72
N TRP A 72 4.48 11.01 -16.98
CA TRP A 72 4.43 12.35 -17.56
C TRP A 72 2.97 12.79 -17.70
N HIS A 73 2.67 13.93 -17.11
CA HIS A 73 1.39 14.61 -17.21
C HIS A 73 1.61 16.04 -17.72
N LYS A 74 0.52 16.69 -18.12
CA LYS A 74 0.50 18.13 -18.41
C LYS A 74 0.04 18.93 -17.20
N HIS A 75 0.67 20.08 -16.99
CA HIS A 75 0.25 21.10 -16.05
C HIS A 75 -1.12 21.66 -16.43
N ALA A 76 -2.09 21.64 -15.49
CA ALA A 76 -3.49 21.97 -15.75
C ALA A 76 -3.76 23.33 -16.44
N GLU A 77 -2.86 24.30 -16.29
CA GLU A 77 -3.02 25.68 -16.79
C GLU A 77 -1.97 26.11 -17.81
N THR A 78 -0.90 25.33 -18.03
CA THR A 78 0.24 25.77 -18.87
C THR A 78 0.71 24.71 -19.88
N ASP A 79 0.11 23.52 -19.86
CA ASP A 79 0.48 22.34 -20.66
C ASP A 79 1.94 21.86 -20.52
N LYS A 80 2.75 22.51 -19.66
CA LYS A 80 4.13 22.12 -19.37
C LYS A 80 4.18 20.68 -18.83
N PRO A 81 5.19 19.89 -19.21
CA PRO A 81 5.34 18.52 -18.71
C PRO A 81 5.69 18.55 -17.21
N ILE A 82 4.95 17.79 -16.42
CA ILE A 82 5.19 17.55 -14.99
C ILE A 82 5.13 16.05 -14.73
N LEU A 83 5.83 15.56 -13.70
CA LEU A 83 5.74 14.17 -13.27
C LEU A 83 4.66 14.03 -12.19
N SER A 84 3.83 13.00 -12.29
CA SER A 84 2.74 12.75 -11.34
C SER A 84 2.50 11.25 -11.14
N TYR A 85 1.89 10.89 -10.01
CA TYR A 85 1.33 9.55 -9.79
C TYR A 85 0.02 9.31 -10.57
N VAL A 86 -0.62 10.39 -11.05
CA VAL A 86 -1.86 10.37 -11.84
C VAL A 86 -1.55 10.10 -13.31
N HIS A 87 -2.24 9.13 -13.92
CA HIS A 87 -2.08 8.81 -15.34
C HIS A 87 -2.79 9.86 -16.22
N PRO A 88 -2.19 10.41 -17.30
CA PRO A 88 -2.81 11.45 -18.12
C PRO A 88 -4.12 11.03 -18.81
N SER A 89 -4.23 9.77 -19.22
CA SER A 89 -5.48 9.20 -19.75
C SER A 89 -6.63 9.09 -18.72
N SER A 90 -6.41 9.48 -17.45
CA SER A 90 -7.48 9.54 -16.44
C SER A 90 -8.52 10.63 -16.68
N GLY A 91 -8.16 11.66 -17.46
CA GLY A 91 -8.96 12.88 -17.62
C GLY A 91 -8.92 13.82 -16.42
N LEU A 92 -8.25 13.44 -15.33
CA LEU A 92 -8.02 14.29 -14.18
C LEU A 92 -6.92 15.31 -14.50
N LYS A 93 -7.05 16.52 -13.96
CA LYS A 93 -6.03 17.57 -14.08
C LYS A 93 -5.09 17.50 -12.88
N VAL A 94 -3.83 17.92 -13.04
CA VAL A 94 -2.88 18.03 -11.92
C VAL A 94 -2.12 19.36 -11.94
N LEU A 95 -1.76 19.81 -10.75
CA LEU A 95 -0.85 20.93 -10.49
C LEU A 95 0.31 20.46 -9.60
N PRO A 96 1.50 21.08 -9.69
CA PRO A 96 2.54 20.94 -8.69
C PRO A 96 2.00 21.26 -7.29
N ASP A 97 2.37 20.45 -6.30
CA ASP A 97 1.77 20.48 -4.98
C ASP A 97 1.82 21.86 -4.30
N GLN A 98 2.92 22.60 -4.47
CA GLN A 98 3.04 23.96 -3.94
C GLN A 98 2.08 24.95 -4.61
N GLU A 99 1.94 24.89 -5.93
CA GLU A 99 0.97 25.73 -6.65
C GLU A 99 -0.46 25.41 -6.21
N TRP A 100 -0.78 24.12 -6.11
CA TRP A 100 -2.07 23.65 -5.61
C TRP A 100 -2.37 24.16 -4.19
N LEU A 101 -1.39 24.08 -3.27
CA LEU A 101 -1.52 24.51 -1.88
C LEU A 101 -1.77 26.02 -1.73
N THR A 102 -1.40 26.84 -2.72
CA THR A 102 -1.67 28.29 -2.72
C THR A 102 -3.05 28.68 -3.28
N LYS A 103 -3.78 27.74 -3.91
CA LYS A 103 -5.07 28.01 -4.55
C LYS A 103 -6.26 27.78 -3.62
N ASP A 104 -7.30 28.58 -3.83
CA ASP A 104 -8.60 28.44 -3.17
C ASP A 104 -9.64 27.96 -4.18
N PHE A 105 -10.07 26.71 -4.04
CA PHE A 105 -11.05 26.08 -4.93
C PHE A 105 -12.51 26.28 -4.48
N SER A 106 -12.79 27.15 -3.50
CA SER A 106 -14.17 27.40 -3.04
C SER A 106 -15.04 28.17 -4.04
N SER A 107 -14.46 28.79 -5.08
CA SER A 107 -15.23 29.30 -6.23
C SER A 107 -15.76 28.18 -7.12
N GLU A 108 -15.03 27.06 -7.24
CA GLU A 108 -15.48 25.87 -7.95
C GLU A 108 -16.44 25.09 -7.06
N SER A 109 -17.73 25.42 -7.18
CA SER A 109 -18.82 24.79 -6.42
C SER A 109 -19.95 24.31 -7.33
N VAL A 110 -20.81 23.45 -6.78
CA VAL A 110 -21.99 22.90 -7.46
C VAL A 110 -23.18 22.98 -6.52
N ASP A 111 -24.32 23.47 -7.00
CA ASP A 111 -25.59 23.34 -6.30
C ASP A 111 -26.08 21.89 -6.38
N TYR A 112 -26.02 21.18 -5.25
CA TYR A 112 -26.43 19.78 -5.17
C TYR A 112 -27.96 19.62 -5.31
N ASN A 113 -28.35 18.76 -6.23
CA ASN A 113 -29.73 18.35 -6.47
C ASN A 113 -30.01 17.00 -5.79
N THR A 114 -30.88 16.98 -4.78
CA THR A 114 -31.28 15.75 -4.08
C THR A 114 -32.00 14.73 -4.96
N ALA A 115 -32.57 15.14 -6.10
CA ALA A 115 -33.23 14.24 -7.05
C ALA A 115 -32.25 13.50 -8.00
N GLU A 116 -30.98 13.92 -8.07
CA GLU A 116 -29.94 13.28 -8.87
C GLU A 116 -29.03 12.38 -8.01
N PRO A 117 -28.41 11.32 -8.59
CA PRO A 117 -27.39 10.51 -7.91
C PRO A 117 -26.24 11.36 -7.37
N PHE A 118 -25.74 11.04 -6.18
CA PHE A 118 -24.67 11.77 -5.50
C PHE A 118 -23.35 11.67 -6.28
N PHE A 119 -22.91 10.46 -6.61
CA PHE A 119 -21.60 10.24 -7.21
C PHE A 119 -21.48 10.90 -8.59
N GLY A 120 -22.56 10.91 -9.39
CA GLY A 120 -22.59 11.58 -10.69
C GLY A 120 -22.42 13.10 -10.60
N GLN A 121 -22.97 13.74 -9.57
CA GLN A 121 -22.75 15.17 -9.31
C GLN A 121 -21.35 15.42 -8.75
N PHE A 122 -20.86 14.54 -7.87
CA PHE A 122 -19.53 14.65 -7.27
C PHE A 122 -18.43 14.56 -8.32
N ARG A 123 -18.58 13.68 -9.33
CA ARG A 123 -17.62 13.56 -10.44
C ARG A 123 -17.48 14.86 -11.22
N LYS A 124 -18.59 15.55 -11.51
CA LYS A 124 -18.60 16.86 -12.20
C LYS A 124 -17.85 17.94 -11.41
N LEU A 125 -17.78 17.85 -10.09
CA LEU A 125 -16.97 18.74 -9.24
C LEU A 125 -15.49 18.30 -9.24
N GLN A 126 -15.23 17.00 -9.09
CA GLN A 126 -13.88 16.42 -9.13
C GLN A 126 -13.13 16.77 -10.42
N GLU A 127 -13.78 16.70 -11.59
CA GLU A 127 -13.15 16.95 -12.90
C GLU A 127 -12.81 18.43 -13.16
N LYS A 128 -13.39 19.36 -12.38
CA LYS A 128 -13.08 20.80 -12.48
C LYS A 128 -11.79 21.14 -11.74
N ILE A 129 -11.58 20.54 -10.57
CA ILE A 129 -10.54 20.90 -9.63
C ILE A 129 -9.32 20.01 -9.89
N PRO A 130 -8.13 20.58 -10.18
CA PRO A 130 -6.92 19.79 -10.34
C PRO A 130 -6.54 19.11 -9.02
N LEU A 131 -5.89 17.96 -9.11
CA LEU A 131 -5.29 17.26 -7.98
C LEU A 131 -3.84 17.71 -7.77
N LYS A 132 -3.26 17.37 -6.63
CA LYS A 132 -1.81 17.47 -6.39
C LYS A 132 -1.06 16.44 -7.24
N ALA A 133 0.04 16.84 -7.87
CA ALA A 133 0.83 15.98 -8.74
C ALA A 133 1.56 14.85 -7.98
N ALA A 134 2.03 15.11 -6.75
CA ALA A 134 2.83 14.19 -5.93
C ALA A 134 2.25 13.90 -4.53
N ASN A 135 1.12 14.52 -4.18
CA ASN A 135 0.40 14.34 -2.90
C ASN A 135 1.28 14.41 -1.62
N ASN A 136 2.34 15.21 -1.64
CA ASN A 136 3.30 15.34 -0.54
C ASN A 136 2.70 16.08 0.66
N VAL A 137 3.09 15.68 1.87
CA VAL A 137 2.75 16.38 3.13
C VAL A 137 3.78 17.48 3.41
N ILE A 138 5.06 17.17 3.15
CA ILE A 138 6.21 18.07 3.16
C ILE A 138 7.00 17.81 1.87
N GLU A 139 7.43 18.86 1.17
CA GLU A 139 8.19 18.74 -0.06
C GLU A 139 9.55 18.08 0.18
N PRO A 140 9.99 17.13 -0.66
CA PRO A 140 11.28 16.47 -0.51
C PRO A 140 12.44 17.34 -1.05
N GLU A 141 13.63 17.22 -0.46
CA GLU A 141 14.84 17.98 -0.82
C GLU A 141 15.75 17.18 -1.77
N HIS A 142 16.11 17.74 -2.92
CA HIS A 142 16.93 17.08 -3.98
C HIS A 142 16.43 15.68 -4.39
N SER A 143 15.10 15.48 -4.37
CA SER A 143 14.48 14.17 -4.25
C SER A 143 13.15 14.10 -5.01
N MET A 144 12.73 12.90 -5.38
CA MET A 144 11.40 12.63 -5.92
C MET A 144 10.68 11.61 -5.04
N ALA A 145 9.52 11.99 -4.52
CA ALA A 145 8.74 11.18 -3.59
C ALA A 145 7.24 11.45 -3.73
N LEU A 146 6.45 10.46 -3.32
CA LEU A 146 5.00 10.43 -3.32
C LEU A 146 4.51 10.33 -1.88
N GLY A 147 3.85 11.36 -1.36
CA GLY A 147 3.46 11.41 0.05
C GLY A 147 4.63 11.66 1.03
N SER A 148 5.70 12.33 0.60
CA SER A 148 6.86 12.68 1.45
C SER A 148 6.47 13.44 2.72
N LYS A 149 7.17 13.13 3.82
CA LYS A 149 7.16 13.87 5.10
C LYS A 149 8.53 14.51 5.38
N GLY A 150 9.26 14.89 4.33
CA GLY A 150 10.54 15.60 4.38
C GLY A 150 11.74 14.70 4.08
N ASP A 151 11.66 13.93 3.00
CA ASP A 151 12.73 13.05 2.52
C ASP A 151 13.82 13.84 1.77
N ILE A 152 15.09 13.42 1.88
CA ILE A 152 16.26 14.11 1.29
C ILE A 152 17.01 13.12 0.39
N ASP A 153 17.54 13.55 -0.76
CA ASP A 153 18.38 12.75 -1.67
C ASP A 153 17.82 11.33 -1.95
N SER A 154 16.52 11.24 -2.20
CA SER A 154 15.77 9.98 -2.40
C SER A 154 15.08 9.98 -3.75
N TYR A 155 15.13 8.86 -4.49
CA TYR A 155 14.87 8.90 -5.93
C TYR A 155 13.53 8.37 -6.39
N PHE A 156 12.85 7.48 -5.64
CA PHE A 156 11.39 7.29 -5.68
C PHE A 156 10.93 6.55 -4.43
N VAL A 157 10.43 7.29 -3.43
CA VAL A 157 9.82 6.74 -2.20
C VAL A 157 8.31 7.01 -2.22
N ALA A 158 7.51 6.03 -1.78
CA ALA A 158 6.07 6.21 -1.54
C ALA A 158 5.76 6.05 -0.02
N ASP A 159 5.23 7.12 0.57
CA ASP A 159 5.04 7.36 2.02
C ASP A 159 6.34 7.21 2.86
N GLY A 160 7.13 8.29 2.89
CA GLY A 160 8.44 8.34 3.55
C GLY A 160 8.51 9.28 4.75
N GLY A 161 9.41 8.99 5.70
CA GLY A 161 9.67 9.80 6.89
C GLY A 161 11.16 10.06 7.13
N LYS A 162 11.70 11.13 6.52
CA LYS A 162 13.10 11.59 6.65
C LYS A 162 14.14 10.60 6.11
N ASN A 163 13.84 9.93 4.99
CA ASN A 163 14.78 9.02 4.34
C ASN A 163 15.97 9.77 3.69
N ARG A 164 17.09 9.05 3.48
CA ARG A 164 18.31 9.54 2.81
C ARG A 164 18.90 8.45 1.90
N GLU A 165 19.46 8.83 0.75
CA GLU A 165 20.15 7.95 -0.21
C GLU A 165 19.32 6.70 -0.64
N CYS A 166 18.04 6.89 -0.96
CA CYS A 166 17.09 5.81 -1.23
C CYS A 166 16.70 5.66 -2.71
N PHE A 167 16.55 4.41 -3.19
CA PHE A 167 16.13 4.06 -4.55
C PHE A 167 14.93 3.08 -4.53
N PHE A 168 13.82 3.49 -5.16
CA PHE A 168 12.65 2.66 -5.53
C PHE A 168 11.77 2.03 -4.41
N SER A 169 11.97 2.37 -3.13
CA SER A 169 11.28 1.76 -1.96
C SER A 169 9.86 2.29 -1.67
N LEU A 170 9.03 1.47 -1.02
CA LEU A 170 7.58 1.72 -0.86
C LEU A 170 7.02 0.75 0.20
N PHE A 171 6.73 1.06 1.45
CA PHE A 171 6.96 2.27 2.25
C PHE A 171 8.13 2.05 3.23
N ALA A 172 8.58 3.09 3.94
CA ALA A 172 9.68 2.95 4.90
C ALA A 172 9.78 4.09 5.93
N ALA A 173 10.14 3.73 7.16
CA ALA A 173 10.33 4.65 8.28
C ALA A 173 11.69 4.55 8.99
N MET A 174 12.72 4.00 8.34
CA MET A 174 14.06 4.60 8.17
C MET A 174 14.95 3.67 7.31
N CYS A 175 15.16 4.01 6.04
CA CYS A 175 16.03 3.26 5.13
C CYS A 175 17.46 3.80 5.03
N GLU A 176 18.32 3.06 4.33
CA GLU A 176 19.70 3.44 4.03
C GLU A 176 20.14 2.84 2.69
N ARG A 177 20.91 3.61 1.91
CA ARG A 177 21.67 3.21 0.71
C ARG A 177 20.96 2.10 -0.07
N SER A 178 19.73 2.42 -0.49
CA SER A 178 18.66 1.45 -0.68
C SER A 178 18.68 0.75 -2.04
N THR A 179 17.96 -0.35 -2.22
CA THR A 179 17.24 -0.61 -3.48
C THR A 179 16.06 -1.58 -3.23
N GLU A 180 14.85 -1.17 -3.61
CA GLU A 180 13.69 -2.07 -3.75
C GLU A 180 12.79 -2.25 -2.48
N ILE A 181 13.33 -2.11 -1.26
CA ILE A 181 12.70 -2.54 0.02
C ILE A 181 11.25 -2.04 0.26
N HIS A 182 10.39 -2.93 0.80
CA HIS A 182 8.95 -2.77 1.05
C HIS A 182 8.54 -3.77 2.14
N ASN A 183 7.92 -3.48 3.28
CA ASN A 183 7.85 -2.25 4.06
C ASN A 183 8.76 -2.39 5.30
N VAL A 184 9.12 -1.29 5.99
CA VAL A 184 10.21 -1.37 7.00
C VAL A 184 10.28 -0.23 8.03
N LEU A 185 10.72 -0.52 9.27
CA LEU A 185 10.97 0.46 10.34
C LEU A 185 12.45 0.62 10.80
N GLN A 186 13.43 -0.11 10.23
CA GLN A 186 14.82 0.38 10.05
C GLN A 186 15.61 -0.55 9.09
N ALA A 187 16.50 -0.02 8.25
CA ALA A 187 17.39 -0.79 7.37
C ALA A 187 18.73 -0.07 7.09
N VAL A 188 19.80 -0.84 6.79
CA VAL A 188 21.19 -0.36 6.62
C VAL A 188 21.90 -1.07 5.43
N ASP A 189 22.60 -0.31 4.57
CA ASP A 189 23.38 -0.71 3.36
C ASP A 189 22.66 -1.73 2.44
N SER A 190 21.57 -1.35 1.77
CA SER A 190 20.48 -2.28 1.36
C SER A 190 20.47 -2.82 -0.09
N TYR A 191 19.90 -4.04 -0.27
CA TYR A 191 19.23 -4.59 -1.48
C TYR A 191 18.72 -6.02 -1.17
N HIS A 192 17.45 -6.43 -1.23
CA HIS A 192 16.18 -5.81 -1.55
C HIS A 192 15.12 -6.69 -0.81
N ILE A 193 14.42 -6.14 0.19
CA ILE A 193 13.96 -6.83 1.42
C ILE A 193 12.45 -6.59 1.70
N ASN A 194 11.73 -7.53 2.35
CA ASN A 194 10.27 -7.43 2.62
C ASN A 194 9.68 -8.40 3.66
N ASP A 195 9.00 -8.05 4.77
CA ASP A 195 8.93 -6.79 5.58
C ASP A 195 9.95 -6.83 6.75
N ALA A 196 10.25 -5.69 7.40
CA ALA A 196 11.33 -5.65 8.41
C ALA A 196 11.28 -4.57 9.51
N PHE A 197 11.92 -4.86 10.66
CA PHE A 197 12.11 -3.95 11.81
C PHE A 197 13.54 -4.01 12.39
N ASN A 198 14.53 -3.48 11.65
CA ASN A 198 15.97 -3.34 11.94
C ASN A 198 16.90 -4.34 11.24
N VAL A 199 17.65 -3.85 10.25
CA VAL A 199 18.57 -4.60 9.37
C VAL A 199 19.93 -3.87 9.24
N HIS A 200 21.05 -4.59 9.06
CA HIS A 200 22.43 -4.11 8.87
C HIS A 200 23.30 -5.18 8.16
N ARG A 201 24.43 -4.88 7.51
CA ARG A 201 24.56 -4.18 6.21
C ARG A 201 24.35 -5.24 5.11
N SER A 202 23.59 -4.95 4.07
CA SER A 202 22.67 -5.96 3.52
C SER A 202 22.98 -6.53 2.12
N GLN A 203 22.61 -7.79 1.99
CA GLN A 203 22.04 -8.40 0.79
C GLN A 203 20.85 -9.22 1.33
N TYR A 204 19.69 -9.26 0.66
CA TYR A 204 18.57 -10.16 0.99
C TYR A 204 17.79 -9.94 2.32
N ALA A 205 16.48 -10.21 2.33
CA ALA A 205 15.70 -10.75 3.48
C ALA A 205 14.19 -10.76 3.21
N SER A 206 13.49 -11.75 3.73
CA SER A 206 12.02 -11.77 3.75
C SER A 206 11.48 -12.09 5.15
N ASP A 207 10.57 -11.24 5.63
CA ASP A 207 9.84 -11.34 6.91
C ASP A 207 10.71 -11.59 8.17
N LEU A 208 11.44 -10.55 8.63
CA LEU A 208 12.43 -10.61 9.72
C LEU A 208 12.29 -9.54 10.82
N ARG A 209 12.85 -9.84 12.01
CA ARG A 209 13.14 -8.85 13.08
C ARG A 209 14.50 -9.12 13.73
N GLY A 210 15.47 -8.23 13.51
CA GLY A 210 16.77 -8.15 14.19
C GLY A 210 17.88 -9.04 13.61
N LEU A 211 18.78 -8.50 12.77
CA LEU A 211 19.93 -9.25 12.22
C LEU A 211 21.07 -8.34 11.71
N SER A 212 22.31 -8.85 11.69
CA SER A 212 23.46 -8.13 11.11
C SER A 212 24.41 -9.02 10.29
N ASN A 213 24.97 -8.50 9.19
CA ASN A 213 25.85 -9.20 8.21
C ASN A 213 25.23 -10.51 7.68
N SER A 214 24.32 -10.49 6.70
CA SER A 214 23.76 -11.74 6.16
C SER A 214 23.29 -11.64 4.72
N ALA A 215 23.10 -12.81 4.11
CA ALA A 215 22.30 -13.02 2.92
C ALA A 215 21.39 -14.26 3.12
N PHE A 216 20.37 -14.41 2.30
CA PHE A 216 19.51 -15.59 2.23
C PHE A 216 18.71 -15.98 3.51
N ALA A 217 18.01 -15.05 4.20
CA ALA A 217 17.30 -15.27 5.49
C ALA A 217 15.75 -15.10 5.53
N PHE A 218 15.02 -15.94 6.31
CA PHE A 218 13.56 -15.88 6.62
C PHE A 218 13.24 -16.26 8.09
N ILE A 219 12.46 -15.47 8.84
CA ILE A 219 12.23 -15.63 10.30
C ILE A 219 13.49 -15.95 11.12
N ALA A 220 14.36 -14.97 11.34
CA ALA A 220 15.56 -15.10 12.16
C ALA A 220 15.73 -13.87 13.07
N SER A 221 16.19 -14.11 14.30
CA SER A 221 16.37 -13.08 15.35
C SER A 221 17.77 -13.18 15.96
N ASP A 222 18.49 -12.06 15.99
CA ASP A 222 19.82 -11.90 16.57
C ASP A 222 20.86 -12.89 16.02
N CYS A 223 20.81 -13.17 14.72
CA CYS A 223 21.84 -13.96 14.05
C CYS A 223 22.89 -13.06 13.37
N THR A 224 24.06 -13.63 13.07
CA THR A 224 25.06 -13.01 12.17
C THR A 224 25.60 -13.99 11.15
N ASP A 225 26.18 -13.48 10.07
CA ASP A 225 26.96 -14.25 9.09
C ASP A 225 26.17 -15.47 8.57
N CYS A 226 24.99 -15.22 8.00
CA CYS A 226 24.10 -16.24 7.47
C CYS A 226 24.08 -16.26 5.93
N PHE A 227 23.84 -17.45 5.37
CA PHE A 227 23.58 -17.72 3.97
C PHE A 227 22.58 -18.89 3.85
N GLY A 228 21.27 -18.61 3.76
CA GLY A 228 20.22 -19.64 3.71
C GLY A 228 19.54 -19.90 5.06
N ALA A 229 19.54 -18.95 6.00
CA ALA A 229 18.95 -19.17 7.33
C ALA A 229 17.43 -19.13 7.29
N ALA A 230 16.77 -20.06 8.00
CA ALA A 230 15.34 -19.99 8.22
C ALA A 230 14.92 -20.51 9.60
N ILE A 231 14.11 -19.74 10.33
CA ILE A 231 13.50 -20.14 11.62
C ILE A 231 14.57 -20.44 12.68
N ARG A 232 15.38 -19.44 13.05
CA ARG A 232 16.50 -19.57 14.02
C ARG A 232 16.66 -18.35 14.92
N LYS A 233 17.24 -18.53 16.11
CA LYS A 233 17.63 -17.43 17.01
C LYS A 233 19.06 -17.55 17.53
N HIS A 234 19.73 -16.42 17.74
CA HIS A 234 21.03 -16.32 18.42
C HIS A 234 22.14 -17.23 17.84
N LYS A 235 22.21 -17.39 16.51
CA LYS A 235 23.23 -18.20 15.80
C LYS A 235 24.19 -17.32 15.00
N LYS A 236 25.35 -17.87 14.64
CA LYS A 236 26.26 -17.26 13.65
C LYS A 236 26.77 -18.28 12.66
N ASN A 237 27.29 -17.88 11.50
CA ASN A 237 27.92 -18.77 10.52
C ASN A 237 26.97 -19.87 10.00
N LEU A 238 25.74 -19.51 9.61
CA LEU A 238 24.74 -20.46 9.11
C LEU A 238 24.80 -20.63 7.59
N TRP A 239 24.74 -21.86 7.11
CA TRP A 239 24.65 -22.19 5.68
C TRP A 239 23.47 -23.13 5.42
N PHE A 240 22.34 -22.63 4.90
CA PHE A 240 21.11 -23.44 4.74
C PHE A 240 20.71 -24.16 6.05
N ASN A 241 20.68 -23.41 7.15
CA ASN A 241 20.53 -23.89 8.54
C ASN A 241 21.62 -24.87 9.07
N GLU A 242 22.64 -25.24 8.28
CA GLU A 242 23.85 -25.92 8.75
C GLU A 242 24.70 -24.95 9.60
N GLN A 243 25.11 -25.39 10.80
CA GLN A 243 25.98 -24.61 11.69
C GLN A 243 27.45 -24.87 11.35
N LEU A 244 28.14 -23.86 10.80
CA LEU A 244 29.56 -23.97 10.43
C LEU A 244 30.48 -23.34 11.47
N ASN A 245 31.77 -23.67 11.40
CA ASN A 245 32.80 -22.84 12.01
C ASN A 245 33.10 -21.60 11.15
N GLU A 246 33.82 -20.64 11.74
CA GLU A 246 34.03 -19.31 11.12
C GLU A 246 34.87 -19.36 9.84
N GLU A 247 35.89 -20.22 9.77
CA GLU A 247 36.77 -20.32 8.61
C GLU A 247 36.10 -21.09 7.47
N GLU A 248 35.37 -22.16 7.78
CA GLU A 248 34.51 -22.87 6.81
C GLU A 248 33.46 -21.94 6.20
N TYR A 249 32.79 -21.13 7.02
CA TYR A 249 31.79 -20.19 6.55
C TYR A 249 32.41 -19.12 5.64
N LYS A 250 33.53 -18.50 6.05
CA LYS A 250 34.28 -17.55 5.22
C LYS A 250 34.69 -18.17 3.89
N GLN A 251 35.18 -19.41 3.89
CA GLN A 251 35.58 -20.12 2.67
C GLN A 251 34.39 -20.37 1.74
N ARG A 252 33.27 -20.89 2.25
CA ARG A 252 32.05 -21.09 1.44
C ARG A 252 31.49 -19.77 0.91
N ARG A 253 31.45 -18.72 1.73
CA ARG A 253 30.97 -17.40 1.31
C ARG A 253 31.86 -16.77 0.25
N ALA A 254 33.19 -16.85 0.38
CA ALA A 254 34.14 -16.30 -0.59
C ALA A 254 34.06 -16.99 -1.97
N ALA A 255 33.61 -18.24 -2.04
CA ALA A 255 33.40 -18.97 -3.29
C ALA A 255 32.14 -18.53 -4.08
N VAL A 256 31.26 -17.71 -3.49
CA VAL A 256 29.98 -17.29 -4.12
C VAL A 256 30.01 -15.80 -4.50
N ASP A 257 30.14 -15.53 -5.79
CA ASP A 257 30.14 -14.16 -6.32
C ASP A 257 28.72 -13.71 -6.72
N LEU A 258 27.99 -13.10 -5.78
CA LEU A 258 26.67 -12.50 -6.05
C LEU A 258 26.74 -11.20 -6.86
N GLY A 259 27.96 -10.74 -7.17
CA GLY A 259 28.19 -9.69 -8.16
C GLY A 259 27.88 -10.16 -9.59
N LYS A 260 27.63 -11.46 -9.81
CA LYS A 260 27.24 -12.06 -11.10
C LYS A 260 25.77 -12.45 -11.11
N ARG A 261 25.01 -11.95 -12.09
CA ARG A 261 23.55 -12.14 -12.18
C ARG A 261 23.21 -13.62 -12.36
N SER A 262 23.95 -14.33 -13.20
CA SER A 262 23.88 -15.79 -13.37
C SER A 262 23.98 -16.56 -12.04
N VAL A 263 24.94 -16.20 -11.20
CA VAL A 263 25.19 -16.83 -9.88
C VAL A 263 24.10 -16.43 -8.87
N ALA A 264 23.70 -15.16 -8.85
CA ALA A 264 22.66 -14.66 -7.94
C ALA A 264 21.30 -15.33 -8.17
N GLU A 265 20.88 -15.50 -9.43
CA GLU A 265 19.63 -16.19 -9.79
C GLU A 265 19.68 -17.69 -9.45
N GLU A 266 20.85 -18.35 -9.60
CA GLU A 266 21.02 -19.74 -9.19
C GLU A 266 20.78 -19.92 -7.67
N TRP A 267 21.35 -19.03 -6.85
CA TRP A 267 21.15 -19.08 -5.40
C TRP A 267 19.75 -18.63 -4.97
N LYS A 268 19.13 -17.66 -5.66
CA LYS A 268 17.71 -17.27 -5.45
C LYS A 268 16.79 -18.48 -5.66
N LYS A 269 16.99 -19.24 -6.74
CA LYS A 269 16.23 -20.47 -6.99
C LYS A 269 16.43 -21.53 -5.91
N LYS A 270 17.69 -21.83 -5.54
CA LYS A 270 17.99 -22.83 -4.47
C LYS A 270 17.32 -22.49 -3.15
N TYR A 271 17.23 -21.21 -2.81
CA TYR A 271 16.54 -20.80 -1.60
C TYR A 271 15.02 -20.91 -1.67
N TYR A 272 14.40 -20.56 -2.80
CA TYR A 272 12.95 -20.76 -2.95
C TYR A 272 12.59 -22.25 -2.85
N ASP A 273 13.42 -23.12 -3.43
CA ASP A 273 13.29 -24.57 -3.26
C ASP A 273 13.38 -24.97 -1.78
N PHE A 274 14.34 -24.42 -1.01
CA PHE A 274 14.49 -24.65 0.43
C PHE A 274 13.27 -24.17 1.25
N LEU A 275 12.77 -22.95 1.03
CA LEU A 275 11.59 -22.42 1.72
C LEU A 275 10.31 -23.23 1.49
N VAL A 276 10.17 -23.85 0.32
CA VAL A 276 9.00 -24.67 -0.03
C VAL A 276 9.13 -26.10 0.53
N LYS A 277 10.32 -26.70 0.43
CA LYS A 277 10.53 -28.14 0.63
C LYS A 277 10.99 -28.51 2.05
N GLU A 278 11.76 -27.65 2.69
CA GLU A 278 12.46 -27.96 3.95
C GLU A 278 11.96 -27.15 5.15
N ILE A 279 11.26 -26.04 4.89
CA ILE A 279 10.79 -25.11 5.92
C ILE A 279 9.31 -25.29 6.22
N VAL A 280 8.99 -25.38 7.51
CA VAL A 280 7.62 -25.33 8.03
C VAL A 280 7.28 -23.89 8.37
N TRP A 281 6.22 -23.36 7.77
CA TRP A 281 5.77 -21.99 7.96
C TRP A 281 4.82 -21.86 9.17
N PRO A 282 4.79 -20.71 9.85
CA PRO A 282 3.75 -20.40 10.84
C PRO A 282 2.41 -20.15 10.14
N GLN A 283 1.31 -20.30 10.88
CA GLN A 283 -0.04 -19.95 10.40
C GLN A 283 -0.18 -18.44 10.14
N ASN A 284 0.47 -17.61 10.96
CA ASN A 284 0.59 -16.17 10.73
C ASN A 284 1.88 -15.61 11.34
N MET A 285 2.31 -14.45 10.85
CA MET A 285 3.51 -13.73 11.27
C MET A 285 3.31 -12.82 12.50
N ASN A 286 2.27 -13.06 13.32
CA ASN A 286 1.93 -12.17 14.44
C ASN A 286 2.88 -12.29 15.64
N TRP A 287 3.05 -11.17 16.37
CA TRP A 287 3.90 -11.10 17.55
C TRP A 287 3.16 -10.45 18.73
N ASN A 288 3.00 -11.17 19.84
CA ASN A 288 2.30 -10.72 21.06
C ASN A 288 0.87 -10.18 20.83
N ALA A 289 0.12 -10.77 19.88
CA ALA A 289 -1.26 -10.40 19.56
C ALA A 289 -2.24 -11.57 19.82
N GLU A 290 -2.68 -11.70 21.07
CA GLU A 290 -3.68 -12.68 21.47
C GLU A 290 -5.10 -12.27 21.01
N GLY A 291 -5.78 -13.11 20.22
CA GLY A 291 -7.15 -12.85 19.74
C GLY A 291 -7.26 -12.20 18.36
N CYS A 292 -6.14 -12.02 17.64
CA CYS A 292 -6.13 -11.37 16.32
C CYS A 292 -6.06 -12.36 15.14
N GLU A 293 -6.77 -12.04 14.05
CA GLU A 293 -6.69 -12.71 12.74
C GLU A 293 -6.15 -11.69 11.69
N GLY A 294 -4.99 -11.95 11.09
CA GLY A 294 -4.27 -11.01 10.20
C GLY A 294 -2.75 -11.06 10.36
N GLU A 295 -2.00 -10.14 9.72
CA GLU A 295 -0.51 -10.08 9.71
C GLU A 295 -0.01 -8.66 9.31
N TYR A 296 0.97 -7.99 9.93
CA TYR A 296 1.44 -8.01 11.31
C TYR A 296 0.67 -6.96 12.16
N LEU A 297 0.56 -7.18 13.47
CA LEU A 297 0.04 -6.19 14.43
C LEU A 297 0.72 -6.34 15.80
N VAL A 298 1.10 -5.22 16.43
CA VAL A 298 1.57 -5.20 17.84
C VAL A 298 0.82 -4.10 18.61
N GLY A 299 0.03 -4.50 19.62
CA GLY A 299 -0.72 -3.58 20.49
C GLY A 299 -2.22 -3.43 20.21
N ALA A 300 -2.84 -4.30 19.39
CA ALA A 300 -4.29 -4.28 19.12
C ALA A 300 -5.10 -5.06 20.16
N ARG A 301 -6.31 -4.58 20.48
CA ARG A 301 -7.48 -5.40 20.84
C ARG A 301 -8.79 -4.70 20.42
N ASP A 302 -9.82 -5.38 19.94
CA ASP A 302 -9.84 -6.70 19.27
C ASP A 302 -10.13 -6.49 17.76
N SER A 303 -9.94 -7.50 16.89
CA SER A 303 -9.78 -7.21 15.44
C SER A 303 -10.08 -8.35 14.46
N ARG A 304 -10.54 -7.98 13.25
CA ARG A 304 -10.57 -8.78 12.01
C ARG A 304 -10.31 -7.89 10.78
N PHE A 305 -10.05 -8.43 9.60
CA PHE A 305 -8.71 -8.92 9.31
C PHE A 305 -7.83 -7.71 8.98
N CYS A 306 -6.60 -7.64 9.50
CA CYS A 306 -5.77 -6.43 9.41
C CYS A 306 -4.38 -6.69 8.81
N PHE A 307 -3.86 -5.71 8.04
CA PHE A 307 -2.54 -5.77 7.41
C PHE A 307 -1.63 -4.58 7.76
N ALA A 308 -0.56 -4.85 8.50
CA ALA A 308 0.48 -3.92 9.02
C ALA A 308 -0.02 -2.71 9.87
N CYS A 309 0.10 -2.78 11.20
CA CYS A 309 -0.11 -1.60 12.08
C CYS A 309 0.80 -1.58 13.34
N VAL A 310 1.13 -0.37 13.82
CA VAL A 310 2.07 -0.13 14.94
C VAL A 310 1.55 0.94 15.91
N GLU A 311 1.37 0.56 17.19
CA GLU A 311 1.17 1.38 18.40
C GLU A 311 0.29 2.65 18.29
N LYS A 312 -0.98 2.71 18.72
CA LYS A 312 -1.79 1.83 19.60
C LYS A 312 -3.28 1.82 19.14
N PRO A 313 -3.70 0.86 18.29
CA PRO A 313 -5.04 0.81 17.72
C PRO A 313 -6.09 0.11 18.62
N VAL A 314 -7.38 0.46 18.50
CA VAL A 314 -8.49 -0.19 19.24
C VAL A 314 -9.69 -0.46 18.32
N ASN A 315 -10.27 -1.66 18.47
CA ASN A 315 -11.41 -2.25 17.74
C ASN A 315 -11.35 -2.03 16.22
N LEU A 316 -10.84 -3.02 15.47
CA LEU A 316 -10.61 -2.91 14.01
C LEU A 316 -11.41 -3.94 13.21
N TYR A 317 -12.08 -3.51 12.14
CA TYR A 317 -12.77 -4.42 11.22
C TYR A 317 -12.46 -4.08 9.76
N TYR A 318 -11.59 -4.87 9.14
CA TYR A 318 -10.99 -4.68 7.83
C TYR A 318 -10.20 -3.36 7.75
N ALA A 319 -8.95 -3.37 8.22
CA ALA A 319 -8.08 -2.17 8.23
C ALA A 319 -6.64 -2.51 7.79
N ALA A 320 -5.96 -1.59 7.11
CA ALA A 320 -4.56 -1.76 6.71
C ALA A 320 -3.75 -0.47 6.72
N PHE A 321 -2.44 -0.58 6.91
CA PHE A 321 -1.49 0.53 6.95
C PHE A 321 -1.94 1.63 7.90
N THR A 322 -2.09 1.28 9.18
CA THR A 322 -2.48 2.24 10.22
C THR A 322 -1.38 2.43 11.26
N ALA A 323 -1.25 3.66 11.77
CA ALA A 323 -0.14 4.05 12.63
C ALA A 323 -0.55 5.08 13.68
N MET A 324 0.25 5.20 14.75
CA MET A 324 0.01 6.15 15.84
C MET A 324 -1.36 5.91 16.49
N GLU A 325 -2.20 6.94 16.70
CA GLU A 325 -3.50 6.75 17.36
C GLU A 325 -4.59 6.27 16.38
N VAL A 326 -5.33 5.20 16.71
CA VAL A 326 -6.47 4.71 15.91
C VAL A 326 -7.54 4.09 16.82
N ARG A 327 -8.78 4.60 16.85
CA ARG A 327 -9.92 4.02 17.61
C ARG A 327 -11.25 4.37 16.94
N ASP A 328 -12.37 3.84 17.43
CA ASP A 328 -12.84 2.52 17.01
C ASP A 328 -13.17 2.53 15.49
N SER A 329 -12.86 1.44 14.78
CA SER A 329 -12.61 1.48 13.32
C SER A 329 -13.26 0.38 12.48
N ALA A 330 -13.75 0.71 11.28
CA ALA A 330 -13.93 -0.30 10.22
C ALA A 330 -13.71 0.22 8.79
N PHE A 331 -13.14 -0.61 7.91
CA PHE A 331 -12.83 -0.32 6.50
C PHE A 331 -11.89 0.89 6.33
N LEU A 332 -10.60 0.72 6.66
CA LEU A 332 -9.61 1.79 6.60
C LEU A 332 -8.34 1.39 5.87
N ILE A 333 -7.77 2.32 5.10
CA ILE A 333 -6.45 2.17 4.49
C ILE A 333 -5.64 3.47 4.64
N GLY A 334 -4.41 3.39 5.13
CA GLY A 334 -3.49 4.55 5.22
C GLY A 334 -3.93 5.59 6.25
N ALA A 335 -4.21 5.19 7.48
CA ALA A 335 -4.75 6.08 8.52
C ALA A 335 -3.75 6.32 9.67
N SER A 336 -3.60 7.57 10.11
CA SER A 336 -2.78 7.92 11.27
C SER A 336 -3.42 9.03 12.09
N ASP A 337 -3.52 8.83 13.41
CA ASP A 337 -4.22 9.72 14.36
C ASP A 337 -5.73 9.86 14.03
N ALA A 338 -6.50 8.77 14.11
CA ALA A 338 -7.87 8.65 13.59
C ALA A 338 -8.90 8.06 14.60
N ILE A 339 -9.91 8.85 15.00
CA ILE A 339 -11.06 8.47 15.88
C ILE A 339 -12.30 9.32 15.55
N GLU A 340 -13.56 8.87 15.49
CA GLU A 340 -14.13 7.54 15.23
C GLU A 340 -14.20 7.29 13.72
N CYS A 341 -13.99 6.05 13.25
CA CYS A 341 -13.59 5.85 11.85
C CYS A 341 -14.37 4.78 11.07
N TYR A 342 -14.96 5.16 9.93
CA TYR A 342 -15.56 4.22 8.98
C TYR A 342 -15.32 4.56 7.50
N SER A 343 -14.79 3.61 6.75
CA SER A 343 -14.70 3.63 5.27
C SER A 343 -13.91 4.82 4.69
N CYS A 344 -12.62 4.96 5.03
CA CYS A 344 -11.75 6.04 4.54
C CYS A 344 -10.41 5.52 3.96
N SER A 345 -9.83 6.27 3.02
CA SER A 345 -8.50 6.00 2.44
C SER A 345 -7.64 7.26 2.49
N PHE A 346 -6.44 7.18 3.10
CA PHE A 346 -5.58 8.30 3.48
C PHE A 346 -6.27 9.34 4.40
N ALA A 347 -6.15 9.13 5.71
CA ALA A 347 -6.65 10.06 6.73
C ALA A 347 -5.56 10.36 7.77
N GLU A 348 -5.00 11.58 7.74
CA GLU A 348 -4.00 12.05 8.69
C GLU A 348 -4.62 13.01 9.71
N LYS A 349 -4.45 12.75 11.02
CA LYS A 349 -4.82 13.65 12.14
C LYS A 349 -6.28 14.13 12.05
N SER A 350 -7.16 13.23 11.65
CA SER A 350 -8.53 13.56 11.26
C SER A 350 -9.55 12.77 12.06
N SER A 351 -10.61 13.43 12.52
CA SER A 351 -11.58 12.87 13.47
C SER A 351 -13.01 12.92 12.93
N GLY A 352 -13.79 11.86 13.20
CA GLY A 352 -15.20 11.76 12.79
C GLY A 352 -15.43 11.78 11.27
N CYS A 353 -14.42 11.45 10.47
CA CYS A 353 -14.47 11.53 9.01
C CYS A 353 -14.86 10.17 8.38
N ARG A 354 -15.73 10.20 7.37
CA ARG A 354 -16.30 9.02 6.70
C ARG A 354 -16.28 9.14 5.18
N PHE A 355 -16.19 8.01 4.48
CA PHE A 355 -16.30 7.92 3.02
C PHE A 355 -15.38 8.87 2.24
N SER A 356 -14.25 9.26 2.83
CA SER A 356 -13.41 10.36 2.34
C SER A 356 -12.03 9.88 1.90
N TYR A 357 -11.43 10.63 0.98
CA TYR A 357 -10.12 10.35 0.38
C TYR A 357 -9.13 11.49 0.59
N SER A 358 -7.91 11.15 1.04
CA SER A 358 -6.78 12.07 1.20
C SER A 358 -7.13 13.33 2.01
N ILE A 359 -7.48 13.11 3.29
CA ILE A 359 -7.84 14.18 4.22
C ILE A 359 -6.75 14.41 5.28
N ILE A 360 -6.44 15.68 5.57
CA ILE A 360 -5.34 16.06 6.47
C ILE A 360 -5.84 17.10 7.48
N ARG A 361 -5.74 16.78 8.78
CA ARG A 361 -6.16 17.66 9.91
C ARG A 361 -7.63 18.09 9.84
N CYS A 362 -8.51 17.19 9.44
CA CYS A 362 -9.93 17.46 9.19
C CYS A 362 -10.85 16.92 10.30
N GLN A 363 -12.05 17.50 10.44
CA GLN A 363 -13.03 17.09 11.46
C GLN A 363 -14.45 16.99 10.88
N ASN A 364 -15.14 15.88 11.11
CA ASN A 364 -16.53 15.65 10.67
C ASN A 364 -16.74 15.85 9.14
N LEU A 365 -15.87 15.28 8.32
CA LEU A 365 -16.04 15.25 6.85
C LEU A 365 -16.78 13.99 6.42
N GLU A 366 -17.76 14.13 5.51
CA GLU A 366 -18.38 12.99 4.83
C GLU A 366 -18.22 13.16 3.31
N TYR A 367 -17.80 12.11 2.60
CA TYR A 367 -17.60 12.13 1.14
C TYR A 367 -16.71 13.26 0.61
N CYS A 368 -15.57 13.55 1.23
CA CYS A 368 -14.65 14.61 0.79
C CYS A 368 -13.39 14.08 0.10
N PHE A 369 -12.76 14.90 -0.76
CA PHE A 369 -11.58 14.56 -1.58
C PHE A 369 -10.49 15.62 -1.46
N GLU A 370 -9.24 15.22 -1.16
CA GLU A 370 -8.08 16.14 -1.07
C GLU A 370 -8.34 17.39 -0.18
N CYS A 371 -9.10 17.25 0.91
CA CYS A 371 -9.42 18.37 1.81
C CYS A 371 -8.42 18.49 2.98
N LYS A 372 -8.06 19.73 3.34
CA LYS A 372 -7.08 20.04 4.40
C LYS A 372 -7.62 21.05 5.41
N GLU A 373 -7.43 20.78 6.70
CA GLU A 373 -7.78 21.70 7.80
C GLU A 373 -9.27 22.14 7.77
N CYS A 374 -10.16 21.29 7.26
CA CYS A 374 -11.59 21.58 7.11
C CYS A 374 -12.44 20.95 8.23
N GLU A 375 -13.59 21.56 8.53
CA GLU A 375 -14.51 21.09 9.58
C GLU A 375 -15.97 21.09 9.10
N ASN A 376 -16.73 20.02 9.36
CA ASN A 376 -18.14 19.90 8.95
C ASN A 376 -18.33 20.20 7.45
N CYS A 377 -17.82 19.33 6.58
CA CYS A 377 -17.97 19.46 5.13
C CYS A 377 -18.51 18.17 4.52
N PHE A 378 -19.37 18.29 3.50
CA PHE A 378 -19.98 17.17 2.78
C PHE A 378 -19.72 17.26 1.28
N GLY A 379 -19.26 16.19 0.62
CA GLY A 379 -19.17 16.17 -0.85
C GLY A 379 -18.18 17.19 -1.44
N CYS A 380 -17.21 17.66 -0.65
CA CYS A 380 -16.29 18.73 -1.04
C CYS A 380 -14.99 18.19 -1.65
N VAL A 381 -14.37 18.99 -2.53
CA VAL A 381 -13.14 18.64 -3.25
C VAL A 381 -12.12 19.77 -3.11
N GLY A 382 -10.90 19.45 -2.68
CA GLY A 382 -9.76 20.36 -2.68
C GLY A 382 -9.83 21.56 -1.71
N LEU A 383 -10.76 21.56 -0.75
CA LEU A 383 -10.90 22.69 0.16
C LEU A 383 -9.77 22.77 1.19
N GLN A 384 -9.41 24.01 1.53
CA GLN A 384 -8.43 24.32 2.58
C GLN A 384 -9.01 25.31 3.60
N ARG A 385 -8.96 24.96 4.90
CA ARG A 385 -9.39 25.83 6.02
C ARG A 385 -10.83 26.37 5.88
N LYS A 386 -11.74 25.55 5.36
CA LYS A 386 -13.18 25.88 5.20
C LYS A 386 -14.05 25.14 6.23
N LYS A 387 -15.23 25.68 6.52
CA LYS A 387 -16.22 25.05 7.41
C LYS A 387 -17.64 25.17 6.85
N PHE A 388 -18.50 24.19 7.14
CA PHE A 388 -19.91 24.19 6.72
C PHE A 388 -20.09 24.34 5.20
N HIS A 389 -19.39 23.52 4.42
CA HIS A 389 -19.49 23.50 2.95
C HIS A 389 -20.13 22.20 2.46
N ILE A 390 -21.01 22.31 1.45
CA ILE A 390 -21.59 21.16 0.73
C ILE A 390 -21.29 21.36 -0.76
N PHE A 391 -20.59 20.42 -1.41
CA PHE A 391 -20.14 20.55 -2.81
C PHE A 391 -19.38 21.88 -3.07
N ASN A 392 -18.45 22.19 -2.18
CA ASN A 392 -17.68 23.44 -2.10
C ASN A 392 -18.48 24.74 -1.88
N LYS A 393 -19.81 24.68 -1.84
CA LYS A 393 -20.66 25.85 -1.56
C LYS A 393 -20.78 26.09 -0.04
N PRO A 394 -20.55 27.31 0.47
CA PRO A 394 -20.67 27.63 1.89
C PRO A 394 -22.14 27.76 2.34
N TYR A 395 -22.41 27.41 3.59
CA TYR A 395 -23.71 27.54 4.26
C TYR A 395 -23.57 28.08 5.69
N SER A 396 -24.66 28.58 6.27
CA SER A 396 -24.75 28.77 7.73
C SER A 396 -24.79 27.41 8.43
N GLU A 397 -24.44 27.34 9.72
CA GLU A 397 -24.47 26.06 10.45
C GLU A 397 -25.87 25.42 10.46
N GLU A 398 -26.93 26.21 10.68
CA GLU A 398 -28.31 25.73 10.68
C GLU A 398 -28.72 25.17 9.32
N GLU A 399 -28.42 25.89 8.23
CA GLU A 399 -28.77 25.45 6.89
C GLU A 399 -27.92 24.25 6.44
N TYR A 400 -26.65 24.21 6.85
CA TYR A 400 -25.76 23.08 6.60
C TYR A 400 -26.34 21.77 7.17
N TRP A 401 -26.68 21.73 8.46
CA TRP A 401 -27.18 20.49 9.08
C TRP A 401 -28.52 20.05 8.50
N LYS A 402 -29.43 20.99 8.19
CA LYS A 402 -30.68 20.68 7.48
C LYS A 402 -30.42 20.04 6.11
N ARG A 403 -29.54 20.65 5.30
CA ARG A 403 -29.20 20.13 3.96
C ARG A 403 -28.49 18.78 4.03
N VAL A 404 -27.64 18.56 5.01
CA VAL A 404 -26.97 17.26 5.23
C VAL A 404 -27.98 16.17 5.59
N ASP A 405 -29.00 16.47 6.40
CA ASP A 405 -30.06 15.51 6.75
C ASP A 405 -30.89 15.09 5.53
N ASP A 406 -31.33 16.07 4.72
CA ASP A 406 -32.05 15.85 3.46
C ASP A 406 -31.19 15.04 2.45
N LEU A 407 -29.91 15.42 2.32
CA LEU A 407 -28.96 14.79 1.41
C LEU A 407 -28.68 13.33 1.79
N LYS A 408 -28.38 13.06 3.07
CA LYS A 408 -28.11 11.70 3.56
C LYS A 408 -29.33 10.80 3.45
N SER A 409 -30.52 11.34 3.67
CA SER A 409 -31.79 10.63 3.48
C SER A 409 -31.97 10.22 2.00
N ALA A 410 -31.80 11.15 1.07
CA ALA A 410 -31.90 10.87 -0.37
C ALA A 410 -30.84 9.87 -0.88
N MET A 411 -29.60 9.94 -0.36
CA MET A 411 -28.56 8.96 -0.66
C MET A 411 -28.85 7.58 -0.04
N LEU A 412 -29.49 7.52 1.14
CA LEU A 412 -29.88 6.25 1.77
C LEU A 412 -30.96 5.54 0.96
N GLU A 413 -31.97 6.26 0.48
CA GLU A 413 -33.04 5.72 -0.39
C GLU A 413 -32.49 5.10 -1.68
N ARG A 414 -31.40 5.66 -2.22
CA ARG A 414 -30.70 5.15 -3.41
C ARG A 414 -29.62 4.10 -3.11
N SER A 415 -29.42 3.72 -1.86
CA SER A 415 -28.29 2.87 -1.42
C SER A 415 -26.90 3.41 -1.80
N GLU A 416 -26.75 4.75 -1.88
CA GLU A 416 -25.47 5.43 -2.09
C GLU A 416 -24.77 5.74 -0.76
N TYR A 417 -25.52 6.14 0.27
CA TYR A 417 -24.94 6.43 1.59
C TYR A 417 -24.49 5.12 2.26
N GLY A 418 -23.29 5.11 2.83
CA GLY A 418 -22.69 3.91 3.43
C GLY A 418 -21.63 3.24 2.54
N GLU A 419 -21.59 3.57 1.26
CA GLU A 419 -20.60 3.06 0.29
C GLU A 419 -19.48 4.08 0.03
N PHE A 420 -18.25 3.61 -0.16
CA PHE A 420 -17.11 4.43 -0.58
C PHE A 420 -17.22 4.86 -2.06
N PHE A 421 -16.41 5.84 -2.46
CA PHE A 421 -16.25 6.24 -3.86
C PHE A 421 -16.01 5.04 -4.79
N PRO A 422 -16.71 4.95 -5.93
CA PRO A 422 -16.42 3.96 -6.97
C PRO A 422 -14.98 4.10 -7.51
N LEU A 423 -14.39 3.01 -8.00
CA LEU A 423 -12.96 3.00 -8.38
C LEU A 423 -12.60 3.91 -9.58
N ASN A 424 -13.55 4.29 -10.43
CA ASN A 424 -13.31 5.27 -11.50
C ASN A 424 -13.10 6.71 -10.99
N PHE A 425 -13.33 6.98 -9.71
CA PHE A 425 -12.93 8.23 -9.03
C PHE A 425 -11.49 8.20 -8.52
N SER A 426 -10.82 7.04 -8.55
CA SER A 426 -9.44 6.93 -8.09
C SER A 426 -8.47 7.68 -9.02
N PRO A 427 -7.53 8.45 -8.47
CA PRO A 427 -6.44 9.05 -9.23
C PRO A 427 -5.31 8.05 -9.51
N VAL A 428 -5.35 6.87 -8.90
CA VAL A 428 -4.30 5.84 -8.93
C VAL A 428 -4.52 4.88 -10.10
N TYR A 429 -3.44 4.52 -10.81
CA TYR A 429 -3.52 3.45 -11.81
C TYR A 429 -3.69 2.09 -11.12
N PHE A 430 -4.89 1.49 -11.28
CA PHE A 430 -5.36 0.40 -10.43
C PHE A 430 -4.45 -0.85 -10.40
N LEU A 431 -3.85 -1.23 -11.54
CA LEU A 431 -3.02 -2.44 -11.65
C LEU A 431 -1.66 -2.35 -10.92
N GLN A 432 -1.29 -1.17 -10.41
CA GLN A 432 -0.19 -0.97 -9.45
C GLN A 432 -0.64 -0.11 -8.26
N SER A 433 -1.91 -0.21 -7.87
CA SER A 433 -2.42 0.27 -6.59
C SER A 433 -2.17 -0.75 -5.48
N ALA A 434 -2.38 -0.38 -4.21
CA ALA A 434 -2.30 -1.33 -3.10
C ALA A 434 -3.31 -2.50 -3.24
N SER A 435 -4.42 -2.31 -3.99
CA SER A 435 -5.36 -3.39 -4.35
C SER A 435 -4.69 -4.53 -5.12
N ALA A 436 -3.80 -4.19 -6.07
CA ALA A 436 -3.09 -5.17 -6.88
C ALA A 436 -1.90 -5.81 -6.14
N MET A 437 -1.28 -5.05 -5.23
CA MET A 437 -0.19 -5.50 -4.36
C MET A 437 -0.68 -6.50 -3.32
N TYR A 438 -1.67 -6.11 -2.51
CA TYR A 438 -2.04 -6.85 -1.30
C TYR A 438 -3.39 -7.57 -1.40
N TRP A 439 -4.37 -7.08 -2.15
CA TRP A 439 -5.69 -7.73 -2.27
C TRP A 439 -5.84 -8.62 -3.52
N LEU A 440 -4.70 -9.04 -4.06
CA LEU A 440 -4.54 -9.93 -5.21
C LEU A 440 -5.29 -9.49 -6.49
N SER A 441 -5.65 -8.22 -6.62
CA SER A 441 -6.41 -7.72 -7.77
C SER A 441 -5.58 -7.73 -9.06
N GLY A 442 -6.17 -8.20 -10.16
CA GLY A 442 -5.63 -8.08 -11.52
C GLY A 442 -6.63 -7.41 -12.46
N GLU A 443 -6.49 -7.66 -13.77
CA GLU A 443 -7.42 -7.13 -14.78
C GLU A 443 -8.87 -7.60 -14.59
N THR A 444 -9.07 -8.82 -14.10
CA THR A 444 -10.41 -9.39 -13.87
C THR A 444 -11.14 -8.60 -12.79
N GLU A 445 -10.51 -8.42 -11.63
CA GLU A 445 -11.03 -7.61 -10.53
C GLU A 445 -11.19 -6.14 -10.96
N ALA A 446 -10.23 -5.58 -11.69
CA ALA A 446 -10.30 -4.21 -12.18
C ALA A 446 -11.57 -3.97 -13.01
N LYS A 447 -11.86 -4.86 -13.98
CA LYS A 447 -13.06 -4.80 -14.83
C LYS A 447 -14.34 -5.01 -14.02
N GLN A 448 -14.35 -5.98 -13.11
CA GLN A 448 -15.50 -6.33 -12.28
C GLN A 448 -15.87 -5.23 -11.25
N LEU A 449 -14.86 -4.53 -10.71
CA LEU A 449 -15.04 -3.49 -9.71
C LEU A 449 -15.25 -2.09 -10.32
N GLY A 450 -15.27 -1.96 -11.65
CA GLY A 450 -15.43 -0.68 -12.34
C GLY A 450 -14.22 0.25 -12.18
N ALA A 451 -13.02 -0.32 -12.06
CA ALA A 451 -11.78 0.45 -12.04
C ALA A 451 -11.41 0.94 -13.45
N SER A 452 -10.84 2.13 -13.52
CA SER A 452 -10.30 2.63 -14.78
C SER A 452 -8.97 1.95 -15.10
N ILE A 453 -8.86 1.40 -16.31
CA ILE A 453 -7.64 0.79 -16.85
C ILE A 453 -7.27 1.55 -18.12
N TYR A 454 -5.99 1.89 -18.27
CA TYR A 454 -5.44 2.60 -19.41
C TYR A 454 -4.22 1.85 -19.93
N ASP A 455 -3.93 1.97 -21.22
CA ASP A 455 -2.62 1.58 -21.75
C ASP A 455 -1.53 2.45 -21.06
N PRO A 456 -0.55 1.86 -20.37
CA PRO A 456 0.51 2.60 -19.69
C PRO A 456 1.32 3.54 -20.59
N ALA A 457 1.36 3.33 -21.92
CA ALA A 457 2.04 4.21 -22.86
C ALA A 457 1.17 5.35 -23.41
N SER A 458 -0.15 5.29 -23.19
CA SER A 458 -1.10 6.24 -23.78
C SER A 458 -0.86 7.68 -23.32
N ALA A 459 -1.14 8.64 -24.22
CA ALA A 459 -0.91 10.07 -24.02
C ALA A 459 0.56 10.47 -23.67
N ASP A 460 1.55 9.69 -24.13
CA ASP A 460 2.99 9.88 -23.84
C ASP A 460 3.31 9.84 -22.33
N ALA A 461 2.52 9.07 -21.56
CA ALA A 461 2.66 8.94 -20.12
C ALA A 461 4.03 8.37 -19.69
N ILE A 462 4.68 7.56 -20.54
CA ILE A 462 6.04 7.04 -20.31
C ILE A 462 7.15 7.96 -20.83
N GLY A 463 6.81 9.02 -21.56
CA GLY A 463 7.77 9.96 -22.11
C GLY A 463 8.72 9.36 -23.14
N GLU A 464 8.26 8.38 -23.94
CA GLU A 464 9.11 7.68 -24.91
C GLU A 464 9.66 8.66 -25.97
N GLY A 465 8.86 9.65 -26.37
CA GLY A 465 9.30 10.74 -27.26
C GLY A 465 10.29 11.72 -26.63
N LYS A 466 10.63 11.57 -25.34
CA LYS A 466 11.60 12.39 -24.61
C LYS A 466 12.96 11.69 -24.44
N VAL A 467 13.11 10.47 -24.93
CA VAL A 467 14.32 9.64 -24.81
C VAL A 467 15.20 9.77 -26.06
N ASP A 468 16.50 10.06 -25.91
CA ASP A 468 17.48 9.98 -27.00
C ASP A 468 17.78 8.51 -27.34
N THR A 469 16.98 7.93 -28.24
CA THR A 469 17.13 6.53 -28.65
C THR A 469 18.37 6.27 -29.53
N SER A 470 19.10 7.30 -29.97
CA SER A 470 20.30 7.13 -30.81
C SER A 470 21.45 6.41 -30.10
N LYS A 471 21.41 6.37 -28.76
CA LYS A 471 22.35 5.67 -27.88
C LYS A 471 21.68 4.57 -27.04
N ALA A 472 20.43 4.22 -27.36
CA ALA A 472 19.70 3.23 -26.59
C ALA A 472 20.35 1.85 -26.69
N ARG A 473 20.29 1.10 -25.59
CA ARG A 473 20.82 -0.27 -25.46
C ARG A 473 19.71 -1.22 -25.03
N SER A 474 19.84 -2.50 -25.39
CA SER A 474 18.95 -3.54 -24.84
C SER A 474 19.33 -3.85 -23.39
N SER A 475 18.36 -4.14 -22.52
CA SER A 475 18.67 -4.65 -21.18
C SER A 475 19.40 -6.00 -21.20
N SER A 476 19.34 -6.74 -22.31
CA SER A 476 20.11 -7.97 -22.52
C SER A 476 21.62 -7.73 -22.69
N GLU A 477 22.05 -6.52 -23.03
CA GLU A 477 23.47 -6.14 -23.13
C GLU A 477 24.09 -5.81 -21.77
N ILE A 478 23.29 -5.66 -20.71
CA ILE A 478 23.81 -5.34 -19.37
C ILE A 478 24.73 -6.48 -18.93
N PRO A 479 25.99 -6.21 -18.51
CA PRO A 479 26.94 -7.24 -18.16
C PRO A 479 26.42 -8.18 -17.08
N ASP A 480 26.94 -9.41 -17.04
CA ASP A 480 26.55 -10.36 -15.99
C ASP A 480 27.19 -9.95 -14.65
N ALA A 481 28.44 -9.47 -14.68
CA ALA A 481 29.21 -9.11 -13.50
C ALA A 481 29.20 -7.60 -13.20
N ILE A 482 29.15 -7.24 -11.92
CA ILE A 482 29.23 -5.86 -11.42
C ILE A 482 30.59 -5.18 -11.69
N ASP A 483 31.64 -5.97 -11.88
CA ASP A 483 32.98 -5.47 -12.23
C ASP A 483 33.08 -5.03 -13.71
N GLU A 484 32.14 -5.48 -14.55
CA GLU A 484 32.10 -5.19 -15.99
C GLU A 484 31.24 -3.96 -16.33
N ILE A 485 30.52 -3.38 -15.36
CA ILE A 485 29.77 -2.14 -15.56
C ILE A 485 30.63 -0.91 -15.23
N ASP A 486 30.57 0.12 -16.07
CA ASP A 486 31.33 1.36 -15.93
C ASP A 486 30.42 2.60 -16.05
N ASP A 487 31.03 3.80 -15.97
CA ASP A 487 30.34 5.07 -16.13
C ASP A 487 29.67 5.23 -17.51
N GLY A 488 30.06 4.43 -18.51
CA GLY A 488 29.47 4.39 -19.85
C GLY A 488 28.04 3.82 -19.88
N TRP A 489 27.54 3.29 -18.76
CA TRP A 489 26.16 2.89 -18.57
C TRP A 489 25.28 3.95 -17.89
N CYS A 490 25.87 5.01 -17.33
CA CYS A 490 25.13 6.04 -16.60
C CYS A 490 24.44 7.02 -17.54
N GLY A 491 23.14 7.25 -17.36
CA GLY A 491 22.35 8.15 -18.21
C GLY A 491 22.11 7.65 -19.64
N VAL A 492 22.57 6.44 -19.98
CA VAL A 492 22.27 5.77 -21.25
C VAL A 492 20.89 5.12 -21.18
N PRO A 493 19.98 5.34 -22.14
CA PRO A 493 18.68 4.68 -22.15
C PRO A 493 18.81 3.17 -22.38
N ILE A 494 18.17 2.38 -21.53
CA ILE A 494 18.17 0.91 -21.59
C ILE A 494 16.74 0.43 -21.73
N ARG A 495 16.43 -0.32 -22.79
CA ARG A 495 15.09 -0.86 -23.04
C ARG A 495 14.89 -2.18 -22.27
N ASP A 496 13.90 -2.18 -21.38
CA ASP A 496 13.29 -3.43 -20.90
C ASP A 496 12.21 -3.84 -21.90
N GLU A 497 12.52 -4.83 -22.76
CA GLU A 497 11.63 -5.27 -23.83
C GLU A 497 10.33 -5.92 -23.33
N GLN A 498 10.35 -6.48 -22.11
CA GLN A 498 9.16 -7.12 -21.53
C GLN A 498 8.21 -6.08 -20.91
N LEU A 499 8.73 -4.97 -20.37
CA LEU A 499 7.90 -3.85 -19.89
C LEU A 499 7.55 -2.87 -21.01
N GLY A 500 8.31 -2.83 -22.11
CA GLY A 500 8.19 -1.81 -23.15
C GLY A 500 8.59 -0.42 -22.67
N ARG A 501 9.54 -0.31 -21.73
CA ARG A 501 9.97 0.98 -21.14
C ARG A 501 11.49 1.14 -21.12
N TYR A 502 11.92 2.38 -21.22
CA TYR A 502 13.31 2.76 -20.97
C TYR A 502 13.56 3.03 -19.49
N PHE A 503 14.68 2.56 -18.98
CA PHE A 503 15.28 3.00 -17.72
C PHE A 503 16.75 3.39 -17.95
N THR A 504 17.44 3.85 -16.92
CA THR A 504 18.89 4.10 -16.98
C THR A 504 19.49 3.89 -15.61
N PHE A 505 20.80 3.68 -15.54
CA PHE A 505 21.52 3.65 -14.26
C PHE A 505 21.94 5.06 -13.84
N LEU A 506 21.86 5.34 -12.55
CA LEU A 506 22.44 6.54 -11.95
C LEU A 506 23.87 6.26 -11.45
N LYS A 507 24.76 7.26 -11.44
CA LYS A 507 26.12 7.10 -10.89
C LYS A 507 26.11 6.62 -9.42
N PRO A 508 25.26 7.17 -8.52
CA PRO A 508 25.13 6.66 -7.16
C PRO A 508 24.61 5.22 -7.07
N GLU A 509 23.72 4.80 -7.98
CA GLU A 509 23.17 3.45 -8.07
C GLU A 509 24.26 2.42 -8.47
N ILE A 510 25.07 2.73 -9.49
CA ILE A 510 26.23 1.87 -9.84
C ILE A 510 27.26 1.83 -8.71
N ALA A 511 27.55 2.97 -8.07
CA ALA A 511 28.47 3.03 -6.93
C ALA A 511 27.98 2.16 -5.77
N LEU A 512 26.67 2.18 -5.49
CA LEU A 512 26.03 1.31 -4.51
C LEU A 512 26.18 -0.18 -4.89
N TYR A 513 25.78 -0.56 -6.10
CA TYR A 513 25.87 -1.94 -6.57
C TYR A 513 27.29 -2.50 -6.50
N LYS A 514 28.31 -1.68 -6.84
CA LYS A 514 29.72 -2.02 -6.66
C LYS A 514 30.09 -2.22 -5.19
N SER A 515 29.68 -1.30 -4.30
CA SER A 515 29.99 -1.40 -2.87
C SER A 515 29.38 -2.64 -2.19
N LEU A 516 28.19 -3.07 -2.63
CA LEU A 516 27.45 -4.20 -2.07
C LEU A 516 27.62 -5.52 -2.86
N ARG A 517 28.48 -5.56 -3.89
CA ARG A 517 28.63 -6.70 -4.82
C ARG A 517 27.28 -7.21 -5.34
N ILE A 518 26.42 -6.30 -5.78
CA ILE A 518 25.13 -6.59 -6.39
C ILE A 518 25.31 -6.70 -7.90
N ALA A 519 24.87 -7.81 -8.49
CA ALA A 519 24.84 -7.95 -9.94
C ALA A 519 23.93 -6.89 -10.61
N PRO A 520 24.35 -6.23 -11.71
CA PRO A 520 23.54 -5.22 -12.38
C PRO A 520 22.16 -5.74 -12.81
N PRO A 521 21.06 -5.11 -12.37
CA PRO A 521 19.72 -5.57 -12.73
C PRO A 521 19.38 -5.27 -14.19
N ASN A 522 18.91 -6.29 -14.91
CA ASN A 522 18.51 -6.19 -16.33
C ASN A 522 16.99 -6.00 -16.54
N LYS A 523 16.27 -5.67 -15.47
CA LYS A 523 14.83 -5.36 -15.47
C LYS A 523 14.62 -3.94 -14.99
N HIS A 524 13.63 -3.25 -15.57
CA HIS A 524 13.20 -1.93 -15.13
C HIS A 524 12.69 -2.00 -13.67
N PHE A 525 13.00 -1.00 -12.84
CA PHE A 525 12.71 -1.01 -11.38
C PHE A 525 11.25 -1.38 -11.04
N ILE A 526 10.27 -0.81 -11.75
CA ILE A 526 8.84 -1.17 -11.72
C ILE A 526 8.58 -2.69 -11.66
N ARG A 527 9.29 -3.47 -12.48
CA ARG A 527 9.14 -4.93 -12.46
C ARG A 527 9.81 -5.55 -11.25
N ARG A 528 10.98 -5.04 -10.83
CA ARG A 528 11.70 -5.50 -9.63
C ARG A 528 10.83 -5.32 -8.38
N VAL A 529 10.21 -4.14 -8.22
CA VAL A 529 9.24 -3.85 -7.15
C VAL A 529 8.04 -4.80 -7.25
N ALA A 530 7.42 -4.92 -8.42
CA ALA A 530 6.24 -5.76 -8.61
C ALA A 530 6.51 -7.26 -8.36
N GLU A 531 7.70 -7.75 -8.72
CA GLU A 531 8.15 -9.12 -8.44
C GLU A 531 8.39 -9.31 -6.94
N MET A 532 9.11 -8.40 -6.27
CA MET A 532 9.41 -8.48 -4.83
C MET A 532 8.17 -8.40 -3.93
N ILE A 533 7.15 -7.61 -4.29
CA ILE A 533 5.88 -7.56 -3.54
C ILE A 533 5.17 -8.93 -3.53
N GLN A 534 5.32 -9.74 -4.58
CA GLN A 534 4.68 -11.06 -4.68
C GLN A 534 5.34 -12.12 -3.79
N GLU A 535 6.56 -11.85 -3.31
CA GLU A 535 7.28 -12.70 -2.36
C GLU A 535 6.66 -12.66 -0.95
N ALA A 536 5.97 -11.56 -0.60
CA ALA A 536 5.26 -11.40 0.67
C ALA A 536 3.86 -12.03 0.70
N ASN A 537 3.36 -12.22 1.92
CA ASN A 537 1.98 -12.60 2.18
C ASN A 537 1.00 -11.49 1.77
N SER A 538 -0.13 -11.88 1.20
CA SER A 538 -1.18 -10.97 0.77
C SER A 538 -2.20 -10.69 1.89
N ALA A 539 -3.03 -9.67 1.71
CA ALA A 539 -4.20 -9.39 2.54
C ALA A 539 -5.45 -10.18 2.08
N VAL A 540 -5.26 -11.33 1.42
CA VAL A 540 -6.29 -12.30 1.06
C VAL A 540 -5.97 -13.64 1.71
N PHE A 541 -7.00 -14.26 2.29
CA PHE A 541 -6.84 -15.40 3.19
C PHE A 541 -7.59 -16.63 2.70
N GLU A 542 -7.08 -17.81 3.05
CA GLU A 542 -7.64 -19.13 2.72
C GLU A 542 -7.72 -20.04 3.96
N GLU A 543 -8.68 -20.99 3.98
CA GLU A 543 -8.70 -22.06 4.99
C GLU A 543 -7.64 -23.13 4.66
N LYS A 544 -6.78 -23.47 5.63
CA LYS A 544 -5.89 -24.65 5.59
C LYS A 544 -6.05 -25.52 6.84
N ILE A 545 -5.38 -26.67 6.79
CA ILE A 545 -5.32 -27.65 7.88
C ILE A 545 -3.87 -27.70 8.38
N CYS A 546 -3.67 -27.60 9.70
CA CYS A 546 -2.35 -27.68 10.32
C CYS A 546 -1.70 -29.04 10.08
N ALA A 547 -0.52 -29.05 9.47
CA ALA A 547 0.17 -30.29 9.08
C ALA A 547 0.66 -31.15 10.28
N LYS A 548 0.81 -30.58 11.50
CA LYS A 548 1.20 -31.33 12.72
C LYS A 548 0.01 -31.92 13.50
N CYS A 549 -1.17 -31.29 13.46
CA CYS A 549 -2.30 -31.65 14.36
C CYS A 549 -3.70 -31.70 13.74
N GLY A 550 -3.88 -31.39 12.45
CA GLY A 550 -5.17 -31.46 11.78
C GLY A 550 -6.17 -30.33 12.11
N LYS A 551 -5.79 -29.34 12.95
CA LYS A 551 -6.63 -28.18 13.28
C LYS A 551 -6.87 -27.31 12.04
N LYS A 552 -8.13 -26.92 11.78
CA LYS A 552 -8.46 -25.88 10.79
C LYS A 552 -7.86 -24.52 11.20
N MET A 553 -7.40 -23.77 10.22
CA MET A 553 -6.77 -22.46 10.40
C MET A 553 -6.97 -21.58 9.17
N ILE A 554 -6.95 -20.26 9.36
CA ILE A 554 -6.90 -19.28 8.27
C ILE A 554 -5.46 -18.82 8.11
N VAL A 555 -4.98 -18.77 6.86
CA VAL A 555 -3.62 -18.37 6.48
C VAL A 555 -3.66 -17.37 5.32
N SER A 556 -2.61 -16.56 5.16
CA SER A 556 -2.47 -15.70 3.98
C SER A 556 -2.06 -16.48 2.73
N ILE A 557 -2.68 -16.11 1.60
CA ILE A 557 -2.24 -16.52 0.27
C ILE A 557 -0.93 -15.77 -0.07
N ASN A 558 0.07 -16.51 -0.52
CA ASN A 558 1.34 -15.96 -1.01
C ASN A 558 1.48 -16.35 -2.49
N ARG A 559 1.85 -15.40 -3.37
CA ARG A 559 1.93 -15.64 -4.82
C ARG A 559 3.18 -16.44 -5.22
N THR A 560 4.31 -16.19 -4.56
CA THR A 560 5.57 -16.91 -4.81
C THR A 560 5.62 -18.27 -4.12
N PHE A 561 4.97 -18.40 -2.95
CA PHE A 561 4.95 -19.62 -2.12
C PHE A 561 3.51 -20.14 -1.84
N PRO A 562 2.79 -20.62 -2.87
CA PRO A 562 1.43 -21.14 -2.72
C PRO A 562 1.41 -22.52 -2.02
N GLU A 563 2.35 -23.39 -2.39
CA GLU A 563 2.57 -24.70 -1.78
C GLU A 563 3.59 -24.57 -0.65
N LYS A 564 3.10 -24.54 0.60
CA LYS A 564 3.93 -24.47 1.81
C LYS A 564 3.35 -25.33 2.92
N THR A 565 4.22 -26.01 3.68
CA THR A 565 3.81 -26.76 4.88
C THR A 565 3.57 -25.75 6.01
N VAL A 566 2.37 -25.74 6.60
CA VAL A 566 1.99 -24.75 7.62
C VAL A 566 1.58 -25.43 8.94
N TYR A 567 2.07 -24.92 10.07
CA TYR A 567 1.62 -25.29 11.41
C TYR A 567 0.79 -24.17 12.05
N CYS A 568 -0.29 -24.53 12.76
CA CYS A 568 -0.98 -23.58 13.64
C CYS A 568 -0.06 -23.09 14.75
N ASN A 569 -0.31 -21.89 15.29
CA ASN A 569 0.58 -21.22 16.24
C ASN A 569 1.03 -22.13 17.40
N ASP A 570 0.13 -22.90 18.01
CA ASP A 570 0.42 -23.86 19.09
C ASP A 570 1.46 -24.94 18.70
N CYS A 571 1.44 -25.38 17.45
CA CYS A 571 2.34 -26.39 16.90
C CYS A 571 3.64 -25.78 16.37
N PHE A 572 3.56 -24.57 15.80
CA PHE A 572 4.70 -23.82 15.32
C PHE A 572 5.61 -23.40 16.48
N ASN A 573 5.07 -22.87 17.58
CA ASN A 573 5.86 -22.42 18.73
C ASN A 573 6.71 -23.57 19.33
N LYS A 574 6.14 -24.77 19.46
CA LYS A 574 6.88 -25.96 19.92
C LYS A 574 7.96 -26.39 18.93
N TYR A 575 7.64 -26.41 17.64
CA TYR A 575 8.63 -26.69 16.59
C TYR A 575 9.76 -25.64 16.59
N PHE A 576 9.43 -24.37 16.81
CA PHE A 576 10.37 -23.27 16.88
C PHE A 576 11.36 -23.44 18.04
N GLU A 577 10.88 -23.86 19.22
CA GLU A 577 11.70 -24.20 20.38
C GLU A 577 12.58 -25.45 20.14
N GLU A 578 12.07 -26.44 19.39
CA GLU A 578 12.80 -27.66 19.02
C GLU A 578 13.98 -27.39 18.05
N VAL A 579 13.89 -26.34 17.20
CA VAL A 579 14.88 -26.05 16.13
C VAL A 579 15.72 -24.78 16.34
N SER A 580 15.47 -24.01 17.40
CA SER A 580 16.25 -22.82 17.77
C SER A 580 17.55 -23.16 18.48
#